data_AF-A0A6V7JV07-F1
#
_entry.id   AF-A0A6V7JV07-F1
#
_cell.length_a   1.000
_cell.length_b   1.000
_cell.length_c   1.000
_cell.angle_alpha   90.00
_cell.angle_beta   90.00
_cell.angle_gamma   90.00
#
_symmetry.space_group_name_H-M   'P 1'
#
loop_
_entity.id
_entity.type
_entity.pdbx_description
1 polymer ?
#
loop_
_entity_poly.entity_id
_entity_poly.type
_entity_poly.pdbx_seq_one_letter_code
_entity_poly.pdbx_strand_id
1 'polypeptide(L)' 'VAAEVAAPLSQAKKITMVSSGNGAIGAEKLTEEVLNIVTRVPDLVKTLTGVDIAKVHN' A
#
# COMPACT_ATOMS: atom_id res chain seq x y z
N VAL A 1 -9.16 -5.04 -5.51
CA VAL A 1 -8.23 -4.00 -4.99
C VAL A 1 -7.38 -4.50 -3.82
N ALA A 2 -7.95 -4.76 -2.64
CA ALA A 2 -7.15 -5.09 -1.46
C ALA A 2 -6.25 -6.32 -1.64
N ALA A 3 -6.73 -7.39 -2.29
CA ALA A 3 -5.95 -8.59 -2.59
C ALA A 3 -4.75 -8.31 -3.53
N GLU A 4 -4.94 -7.48 -4.56
CA GLU A 4 -3.90 -7.12 -5.54
C GLU A 4 -2.79 -6.27 -4.91
N VAL A 5 -3.14 -5.40 -3.96
CA VAL A 5 -2.16 -4.62 -3.19
C VAL A 5 -1.53 -5.46 -2.07
N ALA A 6 -2.27 -6.41 -1.50
CA ALA A 6 -1.79 -7.32 -0.47
C ALA A 6 -0.80 -8.37 -1.00
N ALA A 7 -0.90 -8.77 -2.27
CA ALA A 7 0.01 -9.73 -2.89
C ALA A 7 1.50 -9.31 -2.82
N PRO A 8 1.90 -8.09 -3.23
CA PRO A 8 3.28 -7.63 -3.06
C PRO A 8 3.63 -7.31 -1.59
N LEU A 9 2.68 -6.80 -0.79
CA LEU A 9 2.92 -6.51 0.63
C LEU A 9 3.16 -7.78 1.46
N SER A 10 2.46 -8.87 1.17
CA SER A 10 2.62 -10.16 1.87
C SER A 10 3.94 -10.85 1.57
N GLN A 11 4.58 -10.49 0.44
CA GLN A 11 5.93 -10.95 0.08
C GLN A 11 7.03 -10.14 0.78
N ALA A 12 6.70 -9.02 1.42
CA ALA A 12 7.67 -8.21 2.17
C ALA A 12 8.10 -8.95 3.44
N LYS A 13 9.34 -9.47 3.45
CA LYS A 13 9.89 -10.21 4.60
C LYS A 13 10.15 -9.34 5.84
N LYS A 14 10.37 -8.04 5.65
CA LYS A 14 10.67 -7.09 6.73
C LYS A 14 10.28 -5.69 6.29
N ILE A 15 9.63 -4.95 7.19
CA ILE A 15 9.39 -3.52 7.04
C ILE A 15 10.19 -2.80 8.12
N THR A 16 11.14 -1.96 7.72
CA THR A 16 11.90 -1.11 8.64
C THR A 16 11.34 0.30 8.55
N MET A 17 10.71 0.78 9.62
CA MET A 17 10.25 2.15 9.72
C MET A 17 11.37 3.05 10.23
N VAL A 18 11.70 4.10 9.48
CA VAL A 18 12.65 5.12 9.90
C VAL A 18 11.86 6.39 10.19
N SER A 19 11.86 6.86 11.44
CA SER A 19 11.20 8.10 11.85
C SER A 19 12.25 9.13 12.26
N SER A 20 12.17 10.33 11.69
CA SER A 20 13.15 11.41 11.90
C SER A 20 12.62 12.57 12.75
N GLY A 21 11.49 12.41 13.45
CA GLY A 21 10.86 13.48 14.26
C GLY A 21 9.85 13.00 15.30
N ASN A 22 9.14 13.95 15.93
CA ASN A 22 8.14 13.71 16.98
C ASN A 22 6.76 13.41 16.37
N GLY A 23 6.36 12.15 16.35
CA GLY A 23 5.03 11.69 15.95
C GLY A 23 4.79 10.25 16.38
N ALA A 24 3.55 9.75 16.29
CA ALA A 24 3.26 8.34 16.61
C ALA A 24 4.10 7.40 15.73
N ILE A 25 4.94 6.58 16.37
CA ILE A 25 5.79 5.58 15.70
C ILE A 25 5.24 4.21 16.09
N GLY A 26 5.15 3.27 15.15
CA GLY A 26 4.76 1.89 15.43
C GLY A 26 3.62 1.37 14.57
N ALA A 27 2.83 0.45 15.13
CA ALA A 27 1.80 -0.30 14.41
C ALA A 27 0.68 0.59 13.84
N GLU A 28 0.22 1.59 14.59
CA GLU A 28 -0.86 2.50 14.18
C GLU A 28 -0.49 3.27 12.91
N LYS A 29 0.69 3.91 12.88
CA LYS A 29 1.20 4.61 11.70
C LYS A 29 1.44 3.66 10.53
N LEU A 30 1.95 2.45 10.79
CA LEU A 30 2.12 1.45 9.74
C LEU A 30 0.77 1.05 9.11
N THR A 31 -0.27 0.86 9.92
CA THR A 31 -1.61 0.53 9.43
C THR A 31 -2.20 1.67 8.59
N GLU A 32 -2.04 2.93 9.02
CA GLU A 32 -2.50 4.09 8.26
C GLU A 32 -1.79 4.20 6.90
N GLU A 33 -0.46 4.01 6.87
CA GLU A 33 0.32 4.01 5.63
C GLU A 33 -0.10 2.86 4.71
N VAL A 34 -0.38 1.67 5.23
CA VAL A 34 -0.90 0.55 4.43
C VAL A 34 -2.26 0.88 3.81
N LEU A 35 -3.17 1.52 4.56
CA LEU A 35 -4.45 1.96 4.03
C LEU A 35 -4.27 3.03 2.92
N ASN A 36 -3.34 3.97 3.12
CA ASN A 36 -2.98 4.95 2.10
C ASN A 36 -2.39 4.31 0.83
N ILE A 37 -1.61 3.24 0.96
CA ILE A 37 -1.07 2.48 -0.17
C ILE A 37 -2.22 1.79 -0.93
N VAL A 38 -3.12 1.11 -0.22
CA VAL A 38 -4.27 0.39 -0.83
C VAL A 38 -5.18 1.33 -1.62
N THR A 39 -5.32 2.58 -1.18
CA THR A 39 -6.16 3.58 -1.86
C THR A 39 -5.48 4.24 -3.06
N ARG A 40 -4.14 4.44 -3.02
CA ARG A 40 -3.42 5.22 -4.05
C ARG A 40 -2.76 4.38 -5.15
N VAL A 41 -2.28 3.19 -4.83
CA VAL A 41 -1.58 2.33 -5.80
C VAL A 41 -2.43 1.97 -7.03
N PRO A 42 -3.74 1.67 -6.91
CA PRO A 42 -4.57 1.37 -8.09
C PRO A 42 -4.60 2.50 -9.12
N ASP A 43 -4.77 3.74 -8.67
CA ASP A 43 -4.82 4.91 -9.56
C ASP A 43 -3.46 5.17 -10.22
N LEU A 44 -2.37 4.96 -9.48
CA LEU A 44 -1.01 5.11 -10.01
C LEU A 44 -0.72 4.08 -11.11
N VAL A 45 -1.04 2.81 -10.86
CA VAL A 45 -0.86 1.72 -11.84
C VAL A 45 -1.69 2.00 -13.08
N LYS A 46 -2.95 2.40 -12.92
CA LYS A 46 -3.83 2.76 -14.04
C LYS A 46 -3.29 3.92 -14.87
N THR A 47 -2.76 4.95 -14.21
CA THR A 47 -2.20 6.13 -14.90
C THR A 47 -0.95 5.78 -15.71
N LEU A 48 -0.08 4.91 -15.18
CA LEU A 48 1.20 4.58 -15.81
C LEU A 48 1.10 3.45 -16.85
N THR A 49 0.17 2.52 -16.67
CA THR A 49 0.09 1.28 -17.47
C THR A 49 -1.21 1.15 -18.26
N GLY A 50 -2.22 1.97 -17.96
CA GLY A 50 -3.58 1.82 -18.48
C GLY A 50 -4.38 0.69 -17.84
N VAL A 51 -3.76 -0.13 -16.98
CA VAL A 51 -4.41 -1.29 -16.35
C VAL A 51 -5.19 -0.86 -15.11
N ASP A 52 -6.50 -1.07 -15.12
CA ASP A 52 -7.39 -0.77 -14.00
C ASP A 52 -7.48 -1.97 -13.04
N ILE A 53 -6.51 -2.09 -12.13
CA ILE A 53 -6.47 -3.18 -11.13
C ILE A 53 -7.60 -3.12 -10.10
N ALA A 54 -8.36 -2.02 -10.04
CA ALA A 54 -9.57 -1.96 -9.24
C ALA A 54 -10.74 -2.75 -9.87
N LYS A 55 -10.67 -2.97 -11.19
CA LYS A 55 -11.65 -3.74 -11.96
C LYS A 55 -11.22 -5.17 -12.29
N VAL A 56 -10.04 -5.62 -11.84
CA VAL A 56 -9.48 -6.96 -12.13
C VAL A 56 -10.17 -8.10 -11.36
N HIS A 57 -11.38 -7.89 -10.82
CA HIS A 57 -12.19 -8.95 -10.19
C HIS A 57 -13.52 -9.10 -10.92
N ASN A 58 -13.79 -10.31 -11.43
CA ASN A 58 -15.11 -10.77 -11.87
C ASN A 58 -16.03 -10.98 -10.66
#